data_AF-F0QVT7-F1
#
_entry.id   AF-F0QVT7-F1
#
_cell.length_a   1.000
_cell.length_b   1.000
_cell.length_c   1.000
_cell.angle_alpha   90.00
_cell.angle_beta   90.00
_cell.angle_gamma   90.00
#
_symmetry.space_group_name_H-M   'P 1'
#
loop_
_entity.id
_entity.type
_entity.pdbx_description
1 polymer ?
#
loop_
_entity_poly.entity_id
_entity_poly.type
_entity_poly.pdbx_seq_one_letter_code
_entity_poly.pdbx_strand_id
1 'polypeptide(L)'
;MAEKFDRYYEYFVNRTRAGLKPRRIRLGLISIDLDRRVTELRFIPGRVKTRQVVIESNVVEGDQIDLVSPPEGVRVIKGKRVKVQDAILEAVEGEDVTLINVDVKRVIGRYVRVVNCDVGHVEGEEVTMVNAVANEVIVKRGEFMNCDVGRLIYEEFYRAMNTDIKSVSRK
;
A
#
# COMPACT_ATOMS: atom_id res chain seq x y z
N MET A 1 43.74 -11.64 -36.30
CA MET A 1 42.51 -12.11 -35.62
C MET A 1 41.85 -10.99 -34.79
N ALA A 2 41.84 -9.75 -35.28
CA ALA A 2 41.22 -8.59 -34.62
C ALA A 2 40.19 -7.85 -35.51
N GLU A 3 40.13 -8.14 -36.81
CA GLU A 3 39.28 -7.40 -37.77
C GLU A 3 37.78 -7.71 -37.69
N LYS A 4 37.36 -8.72 -36.90
CA LYS A 4 35.93 -9.04 -36.72
C LYS A 4 35.26 -8.27 -35.58
N PHE A 5 36.02 -7.62 -34.69
CA PHE A 5 35.46 -6.84 -33.59
C PHE A 5 35.23 -5.36 -33.93
N ASP A 6 35.97 -4.80 -34.89
CA ASP A 6 35.86 -3.38 -35.24
C ASP A 6 34.58 -3.02 -36.02
N ARG A 7 34.00 -3.95 -36.78
CA ARG A 7 32.71 -3.70 -37.49
C ARG A 7 31.49 -3.58 -36.58
N TYR A 8 31.59 -4.02 -35.32
CA TYR A 8 30.46 -3.91 -34.39
C TYR A 8 30.36 -2.53 -33.75
N TYR A 9 31.47 -1.79 -33.64
CA TYR A 9 31.49 -0.47 -33.00
C TYR A 9 31.06 0.68 -33.94
N GLU A 10 31.33 0.60 -35.24
CA GLU A 10 30.93 1.65 -36.19
C GLU A 10 29.41 1.73 -36.41
N TYR A 11 28.66 0.64 -36.19
CA TYR A 11 27.21 0.65 -36.35
C TYR A 11 26.48 1.43 -35.24
N PHE A 12 27.10 1.58 -34.06
CA PHE A 12 26.48 2.28 -32.92
C PHE A 12 26.89 3.74 -32.79
N VAL A 13 28.06 4.14 -33.30
CA VAL A 13 28.59 5.50 -33.12
C VAL A 13 28.06 6.50 -34.16
N ASN A 14 27.63 6.03 -35.34
CA ASN A 14 27.15 6.92 -36.41
C ASN A 14 25.63 7.21 -36.41
N ARG A 15 24.87 6.74 -35.41
CA ARG A 15 23.44 7.11 -35.23
C ARG A 15 23.21 8.29 -34.29
N THR A 16 24.28 8.95 -33.84
CA THR A 16 24.25 10.04 -32.85
C THR A 16 23.87 11.40 -33.42
N ARG A 17 23.45 11.49 -34.70
CA ARG A 17 23.04 12.74 -35.35
C ARG A 17 21.80 12.57 -36.24
N ALA A 18 20.68 12.13 -35.66
CA ALA A 18 19.36 12.29 -36.26
C ALA A 18 18.29 12.33 -35.17
N GLY A 19 17.57 13.45 -35.08
CA GLY A 19 16.51 13.80 -34.12
C GLY A 19 15.96 12.67 -33.25
N LEU A 20 16.33 12.68 -31.97
CA LEU A 20 15.74 11.84 -30.92
C LEU A 20 14.29 12.30 -30.66
N LYS A 21 13.34 11.69 -31.38
CA LYS A 21 11.98 11.53 -30.87
C LYS A 21 12.06 10.52 -29.71
N PRO A 22 11.44 10.79 -28.56
CA PRO A 22 11.52 9.91 -27.40
C PRO A 22 11.03 8.50 -27.76
N ARG A 23 11.91 7.52 -27.55
CA ARG A 23 11.65 6.10 -27.85
C ARG A 23 10.86 5.50 -26.70
N ARG A 24 9.54 5.58 -26.80
CA ARG A 24 8.64 4.77 -25.98
C ARG A 24 8.84 3.31 -26.35
N ILE A 25 9.42 2.52 -25.46
CA ILE A 25 9.57 1.08 -25.68
C ILE A 25 8.26 0.42 -25.24
N ARG A 26 7.49 -0.11 -26.19
CA ARG A 26 6.30 -0.93 -25.91
C ARG A 26 6.70 -2.41 -25.94
N LEU A 27 6.86 -3.01 -24.77
CA LEU A 27 7.07 -4.45 -24.62
C LEU A 27 5.75 -5.14 -24.31
N GLY A 28 4.70 -4.86 -25.11
CA GLY A 28 3.35 -5.43 -24.96
C GLY A 28 2.62 -4.98 -23.68
N LEU A 29 3.09 -5.45 -22.53
CA LEU A 29 2.53 -5.29 -21.17
C LEU A 29 3.22 -4.20 -20.34
N ILE A 30 4.32 -3.62 -20.85
CA ILE A 30 5.09 -2.59 -20.13
C ILE A 30 5.46 -1.48 -21.12
N SER A 31 5.26 -0.22 -20.73
CA SER A 31 5.78 0.95 -21.43
C SER A 31 6.78 1.69 -20.55
N ILE A 32 8.02 1.79 -20.99
CA ILE A 32 9.07 2.55 -20.28
C ILE A 32 9.34 3.84 -21.07
N ASP A 33 9.15 4.99 -20.42
CA ASP A 33 9.52 6.31 -20.94
C ASP A 33 10.86 6.73 -20.31
N LEU A 34 11.89 6.90 -21.14
CA LEU A 34 13.28 7.09 -20.72
C LEU A 34 13.66 8.58 -20.51
N ASP A 35 12.73 9.52 -20.71
CA ASP A 35 12.98 10.98 -20.64
C ASP A 35 12.60 11.62 -19.30
N ARG A 36 11.92 10.90 -18.41
CA ARG A 36 11.58 11.37 -17.06
C ARG A 36 12.15 10.39 -16.05
N ARG A 37 12.64 10.88 -14.92
CA ARG A 37 13.02 10.07 -13.73
C ARG A 37 11.81 9.37 -13.08
N VAL A 38 10.80 9.00 -13.87
CA VAL A 38 9.55 8.38 -13.42
C VAL A 38 9.26 7.24 -14.37
N THR A 39 9.37 6.02 -13.87
CA THR A 39 9.03 4.80 -14.61
C THR A 39 7.54 4.53 -14.44
N GLU A 40 6.72 4.88 -15.44
CA GLU A 40 5.29 4.57 -15.42
C GLU A 40 5.05 3.08 -15.71
N LEU A 41 4.94 2.26 -14.66
CA LEU A 41 4.54 0.86 -14.80
C LEU A 41 3.02 0.74 -14.82
N ARG A 42 2.45 0.56 -16.02
CA ARG A 42 1.04 0.20 -16.21
C ARG A 42 0.91 -1.32 -16.23
N PHE A 43 0.66 -1.94 -15.07
CA PHE A 43 0.32 -3.36 -15.01
C PHE A 43 -1.15 -3.57 -15.38
N ILE A 44 -1.42 -4.50 -16.31
CA ILE A 44 -2.75 -5.08 -16.47
C ILE A 44 -2.70 -6.51 -15.95
N PRO A 45 -3.20 -6.78 -14.74
CA PRO A 45 -4.00 -7.96 -14.48
C PRO A 45 -5.47 -7.54 -14.49
N GLY A 46 -6.38 -8.42 -14.89
CA GLY A 46 -7.80 -8.10 -15.05
C GLY A 46 -8.40 -7.30 -13.89
N ARG A 47 -8.83 -6.06 -14.19
CA ARG A 47 -9.58 -5.11 -13.35
C ARG A 47 -8.80 -4.39 -12.23
N VAL A 48 -7.91 -3.48 -12.61
CA VAL A 48 -7.57 -2.35 -11.75
C VAL A 48 -7.76 -1.05 -12.53
N LYS A 49 -8.75 -0.23 -12.13
CA LYS A 49 -8.94 1.15 -12.61
C LYS A 49 -8.13 2.11 -11.72
N THR A 50 -6.82 1.92 -11.60
CA THR A 50 -5.96 2.84 -10.85
C THR A 50 -5.53 4.00 -11.75
N ARG A 51 -5.97 5.21 -11.40
CA ARG A 51 -5.30 6.45 -11.80
C ARG A 51 -4.19 6.70 -10.77
N GLN A 52 -2.95 6.67 -11.27
CA GLN A 52 -1.69 6.92 -10.57
C GLN A 52 -1.37 5.98 -9.40
N VAL A 53 -0.33 5.16 -9.60
CA VAL A 53 0.46 4.53 -8.54
C VAL A 53 1.85 5.10 -8.71
N VAL A 54 2.24 6.02 -7.82
CA VAL A 54 3.64 6.50 -7.76
C VAL A 54 4.41 5.46 -6.96
N ILE A 55 5.28 4.68 -7.61
CA ILE A 55 6.23 3.79 -6.95
C ILE A 55 7.54 4.57 -6.80
N GLU A 56 7.56 5.53 -5.88
CA GLU A 56 8.81 6.02 -5.31
C GLU A 56 8.97 5.33 -3.96
N SER A 57 9.95 4.42 -3.88
CA SER A 57 10.46 3.87 -2.60
C SER A 57 9.40 3.23 -1.69
N ASN A 58 8.87 2.06 -2.03
CA ASN A 58 8.04 1.21 -1.14
C ASN A 58 6.69 1.82 -0.67
N VAL A 59 6.31 2.98 -1.18
CA VAL A 59 5.04 3.66 -0.87
C VAL A 59 4.07 3.49 -2.04
N VAL A 60 2.80 3.20 -1.75
CA VAL A 60 1.71 3.20 -2.72
C VAL A 60 0.73 4.32 -2.36
N GLU A 61 0.61 5.30 -3.26
CA GLU A 61 -0.29 6.45 -3.11
C GLU A 61 -1.38 6.47 -4.20
N GLY A 62 -2.61 6.80 -3.81
CA GLY A 62 -3.74 6.91 -4.74
C GLY A 62 -5.07 7.23 -4.05
N ASP A 63 -6.06 7.74 -4.79
CA ASP A 63 -7.39 8.05 -4.23
C ASP A 63 -8.15 6.77 -3.81
N GLN A 64 -8.10 5.72 -4.63
CA GLN A 64 -8.69 4.42 -4.36
C GLN A 64 -7.66 3.31 -4.63
N ILE A 65 -7.38 2.52 -3.60
CA ILE A 65 -6.36 1.47 -3.60
C ILE A 65 -7.03 0.18 -3.18
N ASP A 66 -7.12 -0.78 -4.09
CA ASP A 66 -7.57 -2.13 -3.81
C ASP A 66 -6.41 -3.08 -4.15
N LEU A 67 -5.75 -3.64 -3.14
CA LEU A 67 -4.61 -4.53 -3.28
C LEU A 67 -4.92 -5.90 -2.67
N VAL A 68 -4.66 -6.94 -3.45
CA VAL A 68 -4.71 -8.33 -3.00
C VAL A 68 -3.32 -8.90 -3.21
N SER A 69 -2.68 -9.39 -2.14
CA SER A 69 -1.31 -9.89 -2.15
C SER A 69 -0.32 -8.89 -2.78
N PRO A 70 -0.09 -7.72 -2.15
CA PRO A 70 0.80 -6.70 -2.70
C PRO A 70 2.22 -7.27 -2.89
N PRO A 71 2.94 -6.82 -3.94
CA PRO A 71 4.27 -7.34 -4.24
C PRO A 71 5.27 -7.04 -3.13
N GLU A 72 6.25 -7.93 -2.98
CA GLU A 72 7.35 -7.78 -2.02
C GLU A 72 8.09 -6.46 -2.29
N GLY A 73 7.97 -5.52 -1.36
CA GLY A 73 8.50 -4.17 -1.49
C GLY A 73 7.52 -3.07 -1.08
N VAL A 74 6.21 -3.32 -1.11
CA VAL A 74 5.24 -2.36 -0.58
C VAL A 74 5.30 -2.37 0.95
N ARG A 75 5.62 -1.22 1.55
CA ARG A 75 5.67 -1.04 3.01
C ARG A 75 4.61 -0.08 3.51
N VAL A 76 4.32 0.98 2.75
CA VAL A 76 3.40 2.03 3.18
C VAL A 76 2.33 2.24 2.13
N ILE A 77 1.08 2.36 2.56
CA ILE A 77 -0.05 2.63 1.67
C ILE A 77 -0.77 3.87 2.17
N LYS A 78 -0.99 4.83 1.27
CA LYS A 78 -1.69 6.07 1.56
C LYS A 78 -2.77 6.35 0.53
N GLY A 79 -4.00 6.46 0.96
CA GLY A 79 -5.08 6.77 0.03
C GLY A 79 -6.37 7.15 0.70
N LYS A 80 -7.34 7.69 -0.04
CA LYS A 80 -8.64 8.03 0.56
C LYS A 80 -9.43 6.76 0.89
N ARG A 81 -9.47 5.81 -0.04
CA ARG A 81 -10.08 4.49 0.16
C ARG A 81 -9.03 3.42 -0.05
N VAL A 82 -8.72 2.68 0.99
CA VAL A 82 -7.68 1.66 1.00
C VAL A 82 -8.29 0.33 1.39
N LYS A 83 -8.16 -0.68 0.53
CA LYS A 83 -8.49 -2.05 0.83
C LYS A 83 -7.28 -2.92 0.55
N VAL A 84 -6.84 -3.67 1.54
CA VAL A 84 -5.68 -4.56 1.42
C VAL A 84 -6.03 -5.94 1.95
N GLN A 85 -5.57 -6.96 1.23
CA GLN A 85 -5.70 -8.36 1.62
C GLN A 85 -4.37 -9.09 1.53
N ASP A 86 -4.12 -9.99 2.48
CA ASP A 86 -3.00 -10.93 2.51
C ASP A 86 -1.64 -10.23 2.33
N ALA A 87 -1.31 -9.33 3.25
CA ALA A 87 -0.16 -8.44 3.13
C ALA A 87 0.60 -8.28 4.45
N ILE A 88 1.88 -7.92 4.36
CA ILE A 88 2.69 -7.45 5.49
C ILE A 88 3.11 -6.02 5.19
N LEU A 89 2.71 -5.07 6.03
CA LEU A 89 2.91 -3.64 5.83
C LEU A 89 3.51 -2.96 7.06
N GLU A 90 4.22 -1.87 6.85
CA GLU A 90 4.68 -1.03 7.97
C GLU A 90 3.59 -0.04 8.38
N ALA A 91 2.95 0.63 7.42
CA ALA A 91 1.93 1.63 7.73
C ALA A 91 0.82 1.70 6.67
N VAL A 92 -0.41 1.93 7.12
CA VAL A 92 -1.56 2.23 6.26
C VAL A 92 -2.23 3.50 6.74
N GLU A 93 -2.39 4.47 5.84
CA GLU A 93 -3.04 5.75 6.13
C GLU A 93 -4.17 6.00 5.13
N GLY A 94 -5.36 6.35 5.62
CA GLY A 94 -6.45 6.71 4.73
C GLY A 94 -7.73 7.21 5.38
N GLU A 95 -8.70 7.65 4.57
CA GLU A 95 -10.00 8.06 5.13
C GLU A 95 -10.86 6.83 5.44
N ASP A 96 -10.95 5.88 4.53
CA ASP A 96 -11.64 4.60 4.68
C ASP A 96 -10.64 3.46 4.43
N VAL A 97 -10.33 2.69 5.47
CA VAL A 97 -9.30 1.66 5.46
C VAL A 97 -9.93 0.31 5.81
N THR A 98 -9.81 -0.67 4.91
CA THR A 98 -10.25 -2.04 5.12
C THR A 98 -9.07 -3.00 4.98
N LEU A 99 -8.72 -3.69 6.05
CA LEU A 99 -7.63 -4.66 6.11
C LEU A 99 -8.17 -6.04 6.43
N ILE A 100 -7.76 -7.05 5.64
CA ILE A 100 -8.19 -8.44 5.81
C ILE A 100 -6.97 -9.35 5.70
N ASN A 101 -6.68 -10.15 6.74
CA ASN A 101 -5.48 -11.01 6.76
C ASN A 101 -4.18 -10.21 6.56
N VAL A 102 -4.06 -9.06 7.20
CA VAL A 102 -2.90 -8.17 7.07
C VAL A 102 -2.16 -8.07 8.39
N ASP A 103 -0.84 -8.19 8.35
CA ASP A 103 0.04 -7.80 9.46
C ASP A 103 0.53 -6.37 9.21
N VAL A 104 0.24 -5.46 10.15
CA VAL A 104 0.62 -4.04 10.00
C VAL A 104 1.04 -3.40 11.30
N LYS A 105 2.15 -2.64 11.29
CA LYS A 105 2.61 -1.98 12.52
C LYS A 105 1.75 -0.78 12.91
N ARG A 106 1.30 0.04 11.96
CA ARG A 106 0.50 1.24 12.23
C ARG A 106 -0.63 1.43 11.21
N VAL A 107 -1.83 1.71 11.70
CA VAL A 107 -2.99 2.06 10.88
C VAL A 107 -3.58 3.37 11.37
N ILE A 108 -3.72 4.34 10.49
CA ILE A 108 -4.38 5.61 10.78
C ILE A 108 -5.49 5.81 9.76
N GLY A 109 -6.71 6.01 10.22
CA GLY A 109 -7.76 6.45 9.30
C GLY A 109 -9.03 6.92 9.95
N ARG A 110 -9.93 7.50 9.17
CA ARG A 110 -11.20 8.01 9.72
C ARG A 110 -12.16 6.86 10.03
N TYR A 111 -12.36 5.98 9.06
CA TYR A 111 -13.13 4.75 9.18
C TYR A 111 -12.18 3.58 8.96
N VAL A 112 -11.97 2.75 9.97
CA VAL A 112 -11.00 1.64 9.91
C VAL A 112 -11.71 0.33 10.19
N ARG A 113 -11.61 -0.61 9.27
CA ARG A 113 -12.11 -1.98 9.42
C ARG A 113 -10.96 -2.96 9.33
N VAL A 114 -10.78 -3.75 10.38
CA VAL A 114 -9.71 -4.72 10.52
C VAL A 114 -10.31 -6.11 10.75
N VAL A 115 -9.97 -7.08 9.92
CA VAL A 115 -10.52 -8.44 10.01
C VAL A 115 -9.41 -9.47 9.91
N ASN A 116 -9.27 -10.33 10.92
CA ASN A 116 -8.24 -11.37 10.96
C ASN A 116 -6.81 -10.82 10.77
N CYS A 117 -6.47 -9.77 11.50
CA CYS A 117 -5.19 -9.06 11.36
C CYS A 117 -4.44 -8.99 12.69
N ASP A 118 -3.13 -8.81 12.61
CA ASP A 118 -2.29 -8.39 13.72
C ASP A 118 -1.86 -6.94 13.48
N VAL A 119 -2.16 -6.05 14.43
CA VAL A 119 -1.93 -4.61 14.27
C VAL A 119 -1.19 -4.02 15.46
N GLY A 120 -0.02 -3.41 15.23
CA GLY A 120 0.70 -2.75 16.32
C GLY A 120 -0.09 -1.61 16.97
N HIS A 121 -0.53 -0.64 16.16
CA HIS A 121 -1.23 0.56 16.61
C HIS A 121 -2.35 0.94 15.64
N VAL A 122 -3.54 1.22 16.15
CA VAL A 122 -4.70 1.68 15.37
C VAL A 122 -5.18 3.03 15.87
N GLU A 123 -5.31 4.01 14.98
CA GLU A 123 -5.91 5.31 15.28
C GLU A 123 -7.05 5.61 14.30
N GLY A 124 -8.22 5.99 14.81
CA GLY A 124 -9.30 6.47 13.95
C GLY A 124 -10.53 7.07 14.61
N GLU A 125 -11.46 7.60 13.81
CA GLU A 125 -12.73 8.10 14.36
C GLU A 125 -13.69 6.94 14.64
N GLU A 126 -13.93 6.10 13.64
CA GLU A 126 -14.75 4.89 13.76
C GLU A 126 -13.91 3.66 13.40
N VAL A 127 -13.76 2.75 14.36
CA VAL A 127 -12.94 1.55 14.16
C VAL A 127 -13.75 0.30 14.45
N THR A 128 -13.75 -0.63 13.50
CA THR A 128 -14.33 -1.96 13.66
C THR A 128 -13.24 -3.01 13.53
N MET A 129 -13.03 -3.81 14.58
CA MET A 129 -12.09 -4.93 14.56
C MET A 129 -12.81 -6.25 14.79
N VAL A 130 -12.44 -7.27 14.02
CA VAL A 130 -13.00 -8.62 14.12
C VAL A 130 -11.89 -9.65 14.04
N ASN A 131 -11.79 -10.53 15.04
CA ASN A 131 -10.75 -11.56 15.09
C ASN A 131 -9.33 -10.98 14.94
N ALA A 132 -9.03 -9.87 15.62
CA ALA A 132 -7.79 -9.15 15.44
C ALA A 132 -7.05 -8.92 16.76
N VAL A 133 -5.73 -8.81 16.68
CA VAL A 133 -4.87 -8.47 17.81
C VAL A 133 -4.36 -7.04 17.63
N ALA A 134 -4.39 -6.23 18.69
CA ALA A 134 -3.75 -4.93 18.67
C ALA A 134 -3.08 -4.52 19.98
N ASN A 135 -1.90 -3.89 19.91
CA ASN A 135 -1.23 -3.42 21.13
C ASN A 135 -1.85 -2.14 21.68
N GLU A 136 -2.15 -1.17 20.81
CA GLU A 136 -2.77 0.10 21.19
C GLU A 136 -3.81 0.53 20.16
N VAL A 137 -4.97 0.99 20.65
CA VAL A 137 -6.11 1.39 19.83
C VAL A 137 -6.63 2.73 20.37
N ILE A 138 -6.60 3.77 19.53
CA ILE A 138 -7.07 5.12 19.84
C ILE A 138 -8.26 5.44 18.94
N VAL A 139 -9.44 5.62 19.52
CA VAL A 139 -10.69 5.74 18.76
C VAL A 139 -11.62 6.81 19.29
N LYS A 140 -12.48 7.40 18.45
CA LYS A 140 -13.66 8.10 18.99
C LYS A 140 -14.77 7.12 19.32
N ARG A 141 -15.10 6.24 18.36
CA ARG A 141 -16.08 5.17 18.45
C ARG A 141 -15.46 3.85 17.99
N GLY A 142 -15.55 2.80 18.82
CA GLY A 142 -14.94 1.50 18.51
C GLY A 142 -15.92 0.33 18.64
N GLU A 143 -15.85 -0.63 17.73
CA GLU A 143 -16.52 -1.93 17.83
C GLU A 143 -15.49 -3.06 17.70
N PHE A 144 -15.41 -3.92 18.70
CA PHE A 144 -14.40 -4.97 18.80
C PHE A 144 -15.06 -6.32 19.05
N MET A 145 -14.84 -7.30 18.17
CA MET A 145 -15.39 -8.64 18.29
C MET A 145 -14.30 -9.71 18.20
N ASN A 146 -14.20 -10.61 19.18
CA ASN A 146 -13.17 -11.64 19.21
C ASN A 146 -11.74 -11.07 19.11
N CYS A 147 -11.45 -9.97 19.79
CA CYS A 147 -10.14 -9.31 19.69
C CYS A 147 -9.31 -9.45 20.97
N ASP A 148 -7.99 -9.25 20.88
CA ASP A 148 -7.09 -9.00 22.02
C ASP A 148 -6.51 -7.61 21.86
N VAL A 149 -6.81 -6.71 22.80
CA VAL A 149 -6.35 -5.31 22.78
C VAL A 149 -5.51 -5.02 24.03
N GLY A 150 -4.25 -4.62 23.83
CA GLY A 150 -3.38 -4.21 24.91
C GLY A 150 -3.88 -2.96 25.63
N ARG A 151 -4.05 -1.86 24.90
CA ARG A 151 -4.52 -0.58 25.43
C ARG A 151 -5.56 0.05 24.52
N LEU A 152 -6.73 0.37 25.07
CA LEU A 152 -7.79 1.10 24.39
C LEU A 152 -7.91 2.51 24.97
N ILE A 153 -7.85 3.52 24.11
CA ILE A 153 -8.15 4.92 24.41
C ILE A 153 -9.36 5.33 23.58
N TYR A 154 -10.48 5.67 24.23
CA TYR A 154 -11.71 6.06 23.52
C TYR A 154 -12.21 7.45 23.95
N GLU A 155 -12.89 8.17 23.05
CA GLU A 155 -13.44 9.51 23.34
C GLU A 155 -14.95 9.46 23.66
N GLU A 156 -15.75 8.85 22.79
CA GLU A 156 -17.21 8.83 22.90
C GLU A 156 -17.73 7.51 23.45
N PHE A 157 -17.48 6.39 22.74
CA PHE A 157 -18.07 5.10 23.07
C PHE A 157 -17.24 3.92 22.51
N TYR A 158 -17.34 2.75 23.13
CA TYR A 158 -16.87 1.51 22.55
C TYR A 158 -17.79 0.33 22.87
N ARG A 159 -17.83 -0.66 21.98
CA ARG A 159 -18.49 -1.95 22.16
C ARG A 159 -17.47 -3.07 22.03
N ALA A 160 -17.44 -3.98 22.99
CA ALA A 160 -16.59 -5.16 22.97
C ALA A 160 -17.44 -6.42 23.15
N MET A 161 -17.22 -7.44 22.31
CA MET A 161 -17.90 -8.74 22.41
C MET A 161 -16.87 -9.86 22.29
N ASN A 162 -16.75 -10.68 23.34
CA ASN A 162 -15.74 -11.73 23.42
C ASN A 162 -14.31 -11.22 23.12
N THR A 163 -14.01 -10.02 23.61
CA THR A 163 -12.76 -9.32 23.38
C THR A 163 -12.07 -9.11 24.72
N ASP A 164 -10.77 -9.41 24.79
CA ASP A 164 -9.94 -9.11 25.94
C ASP A 164 -9.31 -7.72 25.77
N ILE A 165 -9.35 -6.89 26.81
CA ILE A 165 -8.76 -5.55 26.81
C ILE A 165 -7.98 -5.33 28.10
N LYS A 166 -6.64 -5.24 28.01
CA LYS A 166 -5.79 -5.20 29.21
C LYS A 166 -5.85 -3.87 29.95
N SER A 167 -5.98 -2.76 29.21
CA SER A 167 -6.08 -1.41 29.78
C SER A 167 -7.05 -0.56 28.98
N VAL A 168 -7.91 0.18 29.67
CA VAL A 168 -8.88 1.10 29.06
C VAL A 168 -8.70 2.49 29.65
N SER A 169 -8.74 3.51 28.80
CA SER A 169 -8.70 4.91 29.21
C SER A 169 -9.66 5.74 28.36
N ARG A 170 -10.26 6.76 28.97
CA ARG A 170 -11.07 7.73 28.24
C ARG A 170 -10.24 8.98 27.97
N LYS A 171 -10.30 9.51 26.76
CA LYS A 171 -9.63 10.75 26.35
C LYS A 171 -10.36 11.98 26.88
#